data_AF-A0AAD1ZZZ3-F1
#
_entry.id   AF-A0AAD1ZZZ3-F1
#
_cell.length_a   1.000
_cell.length_b   1.000
_cell.length_c   1.000
_cell.angle_alpha   90.00
_cell.angle_beta   90.00
_cell.angle_gamma   90.00
#
_symmetry.space_group_name_H-M   'P 1'
#
loop_
_entity.id
_entity.type
_entity.pdbx_description
1 polymer ?
#
loop_
_entity_poly.entity_id
_entity_poly.type
_entity_poly.pdbx_seq_one_letter_code
_entity_poly.pdbx_strand_id
1 'polypeptide(L)'
;MLKHRNDGNCPAKGFYTYEAFITAANSFRAFGTTGDNDTRKREIATFLAQTSHETAGGWASAPDGPYSWGYCFKQEHGNPMDYCVASPRWPCALGKKYFGRGPIRIS
;
A
#
# COMPACT_ATOMS: atom_id res chain seq x y z
N MET A 1 7.95 11.26 -3.97
CA MET A 1 7.03 10.15 -4.32
C MET A 1 5.70 10.31 -3.59
N LEU A 2 5.64 10.12 -2.28
CA LEU A 2 4.37 10.12 -1.53
C LEU A 2 4.04 11.49 -0.89
N LYS A 3 3.85 12.52 -1.72
CA LYS A 3 3.77 13.93 -1.29
C LYS A 3 2.54 14.20 -0.43
N HIS A 4 1.36 13.75 -0.86
CA HIS A 4 0.07 14.08 -0.25
C HIS A 4 -0.48 13.03 0.72
N ARG A 5 0.27 11.96 1.02
CA ARG A 5 -0.22 10.87 1.90
C ARG A 5 -0.63 11.32 3.31
N ASN A 6 -0.14 12.48 3.75
CA ASN A 6 -0.38 13.06 5.06
C ASN A 6 -1.30 14.29 5.01
N ASP A 7 -1.87 14.61 3.86
CA ASP A 7 -2.83 15.69 3.72
C ASP A 7 -4.13 15.34 4.47
N GLY A 8 -4.88 16.35 4.91
CA GLY A 8 -6.09 16.16 5.71
C GLY A 8 -7.17 15.32 5.02
N ASN A 9 -7.15 15.26 3.69
CA ASN A 9 -8.11 14.50 2.88
C ASN A 9 -7.75 13.01 2.76
N CYS A 10 -6.61 12.56 3.31
CA CYS A 10 -6.20 11.17 3.26
C CYS A 10 -6.54 10.41 4.55
N PRO A 11 -7.43 9.40 4.51
CA PRO A 11 -7.79 8.61 5.69
C PRO A 11 -6.63 7.86 6.35
N ALA A 12 -5.52 7.63 5.63
CA ALA A 12 -4.31 7.02 6.14
C ALA A 12 -3.26 8.03 6.66
N LYS A 13 -3.61 9.31 6.81
CA LYS A 13 -2.71 10.36 7.31
C LYS A 13 -1.95 9.90 8.57
N GLY A 14 -0.63 9.98 8.52
CA GLY A 14 0.27 9.59 9.61
C GLY A 14 0.52 8.09 9.78
N PHE A 15 -0.17 7.22 9.03
CA PHE A 15 -0.02 5.76 9.17
C PHE A 15 1.24 5.23 8.46
N TYR A 16 1.51 5.70 7.24
CA TYR A 16 2.62 5.22 6.42
C TYR A 16 3.89 6.06 6.66
N THR A 17 4.76 5.55 7.53
CA THR A 17 6.04 6.19 7.87
C THR A 17 7.19 5.57 7.08
N TYR A 18 8.28 6.34 6.94
CA TYR A 18 9.49 5.85 6.28
C TYR A 18 10.15 4.75 7.12
N GLU A 19 10.14 4.92 8.43
CA GLU A 19 10.68 3.99 9.42
C GLU A 19 9.97 2.63 9.35
N ALA A 20 8.65 2.62 9.21
CA ALA A 20 7.89 1.38 9.02
C ALA A 20 8.24 0.70 7.70
N PHE A 21 8.42 1.46 6.61
CA PHE A 21 8.86 0.91 5.33
C PHE A 21 10.25 0.28 5.41
N ILE A 22 11.22 0.97 6.01
CA ILE A 22 12.59 0.43 6.19
C ILE A 22 12.57 -0.79 7.11
N THR A 23 11.82 -0.75 8.21
CA THR A 23 11.66 -1.89 9.11
C THR A 23 11.09 -3.11 8.38
N ALA A 24 10.07 -2.93 7.54
CA ALA A 24 9.50 -4.00 6.74
C ALA A 24 10.48 -4.51 5.67
N ALA A 25 11.17 -3.61 4.95
CA ALA A 25 12.15 -3.95 3.93
C ALA A 25 13.29 -4.81 4.49
N ASN A 26 13.73 -4.56 5.73
CA ASN A 26 14.78 -5.35 6.39
C ASN A 26 14.40 -6.83 6.62
N SER A 27 13.10 -7.16 6.63
CA SER A 27 12.63 -8.56 6.66
C SER A 27 12.78 -9.28 5.31
N PHE A 28 12.94 -8.53 4.21
CA PHE A 28 13.08 -9.04 2.86
C PHE A 28 14.45 -8.64 2.28
N ARG A 29 15.51 -9.30 2.74
CA ARG A 29 16.90 -8.88 2.48
C ARG A 29 17.29 -8.67 1.01
N ALA A 30 16.59 -9.29 0.06
CA ALA A 30 16.82 -9.15 -1.38
C ALA A 30 16.10 -7.93 -2.02
N PHE A 31 15.11 -7.37 -1.34
CA PHE A 31 14.30 -6.25 -1.83
C PHE A 31 15.12 -4.96 -1.86
N GLY A 32 15.25 -4.35 -3.05
CA GLY A 32 16.02 -3.12 -3.26
C GLY A 32 17.54 -3.32 -3.17
N THR A 33 18.02 -4.56 -3.09
CA THR A 33 19.44 -4.90 -2.92
C THR A 33 19.97 -5.86 -3.98
N THR A 34 19.13 -6.30 -4.91
CA THR A 34 19.48 -7.26 -5.96
C THR A 34 19.85 -6.54 -7.28
N GLY A 35 20.94 -6.97 -7.92
CA GLY A 35 21.42 -6.38 -9.17
C GLY A 35 22.18 -5.07 -9.00
N ASP A 36 22.33 -4.33 -10.10
CA ASP A 36 23.00 -3.02 -10.13
C ASP A 36 22.12 -1.90 -9.55
N ASN A 37 22.67 -0.68 -9.46
CA ASN A 37 21.95 0.46 -8.89
C ASN A 37 20.66 0.82 -9.65
N ASP A 38 20.62 0.60 -10.96
CA ASP A 38 19.44 0.93 -11.76
C ASP A 38 18.36 -0.13 -11.58
N THR A 39 18.71 -1.41 -11.49
CA THR A 39 17.80 -2.49 -11.11
C THR A 39 17.20 -2.25 -9.72
N ARG A 40 18.03 -1.92 -8.73
CA ARG A 40 17.57 -1.66 -7.35
C ARG A 40 16.61 -0.48 -7.27
N LYS A 41 16.94 0.63 -7.93
CA LYS A 41 16.05 1.81 -8.01
C LYS A 41 14.75 1.48 -8.73
N ARG A 42 14.81 0.68 -9.79
CA ARG A 42 13.63 0.25 -10.56
C ARG A 42 12.72 -0.64 -9.74
N GLU A 43 13.25 -1.59 -8.98
CA GLU A 43 12.47 -2.43 -8.07
C GLU A 43 11.68 -1.58 -7.06
N ILE A 44 12.36 -0.64 -6.39
CA ILE A 44 11.72 0.27 -5.43
C ILE A 44 10.67 1.16 -6.12
N ALA A 45 10.99 1.70 -7.29
CA ALA A 45 10.07 2.53 -8.06
C ALA A 45 8.81 1.75 -8.48
N THR A 46 8.98 0.52 -8.98
CA THR A 46 7.88 -0.36 -9.38
C THR A 46 7.02 -0.76 -8.19
N PHE A 47 7.63 -1.16 -7.08
CA PHE A 47 6.91 -1.49 -5.85
C PHE A 47 6.06 -0.31 -5.40
N LEU A 48 6.67 0.87 -5.24
CA LEU A 48 5.98 2.06 -4.77
C LEU A 48 4.92 2.55 -5.75
N ALA A 49 5.13 2.41 -7.07
CA ALA A 49 4.13 2.76 -8.07
C ALA A 49 2.88 1.87 -7.98
N GLN A 50 3.07 0.54 -7.92
CA GLN A 50 1.97 -0.41 -7.80
C GLN A 50 1.18 -0.18 -6.50
N THR A 51 1.88 -0.11 -5.36
CA THR A 51 1.20 0.14 -4.08
C THR A 51 0.59 1.54 -3.97
N SER A 52 1.13 2.52 -4.71
CA SER A 52 0.51 3.85 -4.79
C SER A 52 -0.80 3.81 -5.56
N HIS A 53 -0.89 3.02 -6.63
CA HIS A 53 -2.14 2.83 -7.37
C HIS A 53 -3.22 2.20 -6.48
N GLU A 54 -2.87 1.13 -5.76
CA GLU A 54 -3.75 0.41 -4.84
C GLU A 54 -4.35 1.28 -3.72
N THR A 55 -3.62 2.33 -3.35
CA THR A 55 -3.94 3.21 -2.22
C THR A 55 -4.19 4.66 -2.62
N ALA A 56 -4.38 4.91 -3.92
CA ALA A 56 -4.48 6.24 -4.49
C ALA A 56 -5.70 7.01 -3.97
N GLY A 57 -5.50 8.30 -3.71
CA GLY A 57 -6.58 9.28 -3.49
C GLY A 57 -6.58 10.40 -4.53
N GLY A 58 -5.82 10.27 -5.61
CA GLY A 58 -5.68 11.29 -6.64
C GLY A 58 -6.87 11.32 -7.59
N TRP A 59 -7.18 12.52 -8.07
CA TRP A 59 -8.18 12.78 -9.11
C TRP A 59 -7.56 13.64 -10.22
N ALA A 60 -8.27 13.83 -11.33
CA ALA A 60 -7.73 14.45 -12.55
C ALA A 60 -7.10 15.85 -12.34
N SER A 61 -7.65 16.65 -11.42
CA SER A 61 -7.19 18.00 -11.08
C SER A 61 -6.53 18.09 -9.69
N ALA A 62 -6.05 16.96 -9.16
CA ALA A 62 -5.41 16.96 -7.85
C ALA A 62 -4.14 17.83 -7.84
N PRO A 63 -3.85 18.53 -6.74
CA PRO A 63 -2.58 19.24 -6.56
C PRO A 63 -1.40 18.33 -6.89
N ASP A 64 -0.44 18.84 -7.67
CA ASP A 64 0.73 18.08 -8.14
C ASP A 64 0.40 16.82 -8.98
N GLY A 65 -0.82 16.72 -9.52
CA GLY A 65 -1.29 15.64 -10.39
C GLY A 65 -1.74 14.38 -9.64
N PRO A 66 -2.51 13.47 -10.28
CA PRO A 66 -3.10 12.31 -9.61
C PRO A 66 -2.05 11.32 -9.05
N TYR A 67 -0.85 11.30 -9.63
CA TYR A 67 0.20 10.34 -9.26
C TYR A 67 0.99 10.73 -8.00
N SER A 68 0.79 11.92 -7.45
CA SER A 68 1.41 12.37 -6.18
C SER A 68 0.60 11.95 -4.93
N TRP A 69 -0.57 11.32 -5.14
CA TRP A 69 -1.58 10.97 -4.13
C TRP A 69 -1.64 9.48 -3.77
N GLY A 70 -0.54 8.75 -3.99
CA GLY A 70 -0.39 7.39 -3.47
C GLY A 70 -0.38 7.35 -1.93
N TYR A 71 -0.73 6.19 -1.36
CA TYR A 71 -0.74 5.95 0.09
C TYR A 71 -1.75 6.79 0.88
N CYS A 72 -2.83 7.22 0.22
CA CYS A 72 -3.91 8.00 0.83
C CYS A 72 -4.86 7.12 1.67
N PHE A 73 -5.02 5.85 1.28
CA PHE A 73 -5.84 4.85 1.97
C PHE A 73 -5.03 3.69 2.57
N LYS A 74 -5.49 3.14 3.68
CA LYS A 74 -4.88 1.96 4.36
C LYS A 74 -5.73 0.69 4.31
N GLN A 75 -6.99 0.83 3.95
CA GLN A 75 -7.95 -0.26 3.82
C GLN A 75 -8.99 0.08 2.76
N GLU A 76 -9.59 -0.95 2.18
CA GLU A 76 -10.65 -0.82 1.19
C GLU A 76 -11.75 0.12 1.70
N HIS A 77 -12.25 0.97 0.79
CA HIS A 77 -13.23 2.00 1.11
C HIS A 77 -14.64 1.54 0.70
N GLY A 78 -15.66 2.19 1.27
CA GLY A 78 -17.05 1.81 1.02
C GLY A 78 -17.52 0.69 1.95
N ASN A 79 -18.27 -0.26 1.41
CA ASN A 79 -18.82 -1.40 2.13
C ASN A 79 -18.29 -2.72 1.53
N PRO A 80 -17.01 -3.06 1.78
CA PRO A 80 -16.42 -4.26 1.22
C PRO A 80 -17.04 -5.52 1.82
N MET A 81 -17.07 -6.59 1.02
CA MET A 81 -17.46 -7.92 1.48
C MET A 81 -16.48 -8.44 2.54
N ASP A 82 -16.78 -9.59 3.14
CA ASP A 82 -15.91 -10.15 4.18
C ASP A 82 -14.68 -10.87 3.60
N TYR A 83 -14.65 -11.15 2.28
CA TYR A 83 -13.58 -11.88 1.58
C TYR A 83 -13.17 -13.20 2.26
N CYS A 84 -14.11 -13.85 2.95
CA CYS A 84 -13.87 -15.14 3.58
C CYS A 84 -14.09 -16.26 2.56
N VAL A 85 -13.01 -16.92 2.15
CA VAL A 85 -13.04 -18.20 1.42
C VAL A 85 -12.39 -19.26 2.30
N ALA A 86 -13.20 -19.92 3.13
CA ALA A 86 -12.71 -20.88 4.11
C ALA A 86 -12.10 -22.11 3.41
N SER A 87 -10.95 -22.55 3.90
CA SER A 87 -10.33 -23.83 3.54
C SER A 87 -9.78 -24.51 4.79
N PRO A 88 -9.50 -25.83 4.76
CA PRO A 88 -8.90 -26.52 5.91
C PRO A 88 -7.58 -25.89 6.39
N ARG A 89 -6.81 -25.31 5.45
CA ARG A 89 -5.55 -24.62 5.77
C ARG A 89 -5.75 -23.19 6.25
N TRP A 90 -6.80 -22.52 5.77
CA TRP A 90 -7.11 -21.11 6.05
C TRP A 90 -8.57 -20.97 6.48
N PRO A 91 -8.94 -21.42 7.69
CA PRO A 91 -10.28 -21.19 8.22
C PRO A 91 -10.49 -19.70 8.50
N CYS A 92 -11.70 -19.22 8.24
CA CYS A 92 -12.06 -17.85 8.58
C CYS A 92 -12.30 -17.71 10.08
N ALA A 93 -11.63 -16.75 10.71
CA ALA A 93 -11.84 -16.46 12.13
C ALA A 93 -13.18 -15.76 12.33
N LEU A 94 -13.90 -16.14 13.39
CA LEU A 94 -15.22 -15.58 13.70
C LEU A 94 -15.15 -14.05 13.83
N GLY A 95 -16.04 -13.35 13.12
CA GLY A 95 -16.13 -11.89 13.13
C GLY A 95 -14.97 -11.15 12.44
N LYS A 96 -14.06 -11.87 11.76
CA LYS A 96 -12.98 -11.26 10.98
C LYS A 96 -13.38 -11.12 9.51
N LYS A 97 -12.89 -10.03 8.90
CA LYS A 97 -13.08 -9.69 7.50
C LYS A 97 -11.72 -9.57 6.82
N TYR A 98 -11.60 -10.03 5.59
CA TYR A 98 -10.36 -10.11 4.82
C TYR A 98 -10.35 -9.13 3.64
N PHE A 99 -11.14 -8.06 3.68
CA PHE A 99 -11.06 -6.99 2.68
C PHE A 99 -9.67 -6.36 2.57
N GLY A 100 -9.42 -5.69 1.44
CA GLY A 100 -8.11 -5.19 1.06
C GLY A 100 -7.48 -4.28 2.12
N ARG A 101 -6.27 -4.62 2.60
CA ARG A 101 -5.52 -3.80 3.57
C ARG A 101 -4.07 -3.54 3.16
N GLY A 102 -3.54 -2.44 3.69
CA GLY A 102 -2.16 -2.04 3.51
C GLY A 102 -1.81 -1.60 2.08
N PRO A 103 -0.50 -1.47 1.78
CA PRO A 103 -0.02 -0.92 0.50
C PRO A 103 -0.44 -1.72 -0.73
N ILE A 104 -0.55 -3.05 -0.61
CA ILE A 104 -0.88 -3.94 -1.73
C ILE A 104 -2.34 -4.42 -1.72
N ARG A 105 -3.19 -3.85 -0.85
CA ARG A 105 -4.61 -4.24 -0.73
C ARG A 105 -4.83 -5.75 -0.58
N ILE A 106 -4.03 -6.41 0.28
CA ILE A 106 -4.12 -7.87 0.48
C ILE A 106 -5.53 -8.28 0.90
N SER A 107 -6.09 -9.28 0.22
CA SER A 107 -7.43 -9.86 0.46
C SER A 107 -7.47 -11.37 0.27
#